data_AF-A0A350EX28-F1
#
_entry.id   AF-A0A350EX28-F1
#
_cell.length_a   1.000
_cell.length_b   1.000
_cell.length_c   1.000
_cell.angle_alpha   90.00
_cell.angle_beta   90.00
_cell.angle_gamma   90.00
#
_symmetry.space_group_name_H-M   'P 1'
#
loop_
_entity.id
_entity.type
_entity.pdbx_description
1 polymer ?
#
loop_
_entity_poly.entity_id
_entity_poly.type
_entity_poly.pdbx_seq_one_letter_code
_entity_poly.pdbx_strand_id
1 'polypeptide(L)'
;MPTISAFLCSWAKRRRSPMWKCSKLMPAMRQILFFMIGIRISERMPKRQNDFQLDEWVRSGFALTGGRRLSDRRVRPASIAGGAGGQNCARLPAITRAKFLSMKTLFPISGLSAIAGCLVILSLGAVNGAELVKARDGSGVYGYKDTPRLPWCEWLVHDPDRPAPPKVDPSPVAAPAPVPKDAVVLFDGRDLSQWKPSSWEVRDGLWIAKGGQSPATREEFGSFQLHLEWRAPADFDGPWHDRGNNGVLLHGLYEIQIFDSFNEPLYPDGQCAAVYAQTPPLVNVTRPPGEWQTFDIVFTAPKFDGEKLVAPAYVTMFHNGVLVHNHQQVYGATGHRVLPHYNRKVSKGPIILAGHGCPVAFRNIWIRPLAD
;
A
#
# COMPACT_ATOMS: atom_id res chain seq x y z
N MET A 1 -33.86 -22.21 -35.88
CA MET A 1 -34.86 -23.28 -35.77
C MET A 1 -34.89 -24.06 -37.08
N PRO A 2 -35.19 -25.37 -37.11
CA PRO A 2 -34.90 -26.47 -36.16
C PRO A 2 -33.70 -27.30 -36.75
N THR A 3 -33.42 -28.60 -36.58
CA THR A 3 -33.47 -29.62 -35.50
C THR A 3 -32.28 -30.56 -35.82
N ILE A 4 -31.31 -30.81 -34.93
CA ILE A 4 -31.29 -31.89 -33.91
C ILE A 4 -31.88 -33.23 -34.39
N SER A 5 -31.02 -34.23 -34.62
CA SER A 5 -30.98 -35.47 -33.82
C SER A 5 -29.69 -36.26 -34.13
N ALA A 6 -29.36 -37.27 -33.32
CA ALA A 6 -28.11 -38.04 -33.39
C ALA A 6 -28.32 -39.54 -33.16
N PHE A 7 -27.38 -40.38 -33.61
CA PHE A 7 -27.26 -41.80 -33.21
C PHE A 7 -25.80 -42.26 -33.16
N LEU A 8 -25.52 -43.25 -32.30
CA LEU A 8 -24.19 -43.79 -31.99
C LEU A 8 -24.09 -45.26 -32.41
N CYS A 9 -22.95 -45.70 -32.98
CA CYS A 9 -22.18 -46.84 -32.42
C CYS A 9 -20.82 -47.11 -33.08
N SER A 10 -19.88 -47.60 -32.25
CA SER A 10 -18.81 -48.63 -32.47
C SER A 10 -18.60 -49.18 -33.91
N TRP A 11 -17.37 -49.44 -34.40
CA TRP A 11 -16.25 -50.16 -33.74
C TRP A 11 -14.88 -49.90 -34.41
N ALA A 12 -13.78 -50.45 -33.86
CA ALA A 12 -12.39 -50.05 -34.19
C ALA A 12 -11.50 -51.17 -34.80
N LYS A 13 -10.38 -50.79 -35.45
CA LYS A 13 -9.12 -51.60 -35.54
C LYS A 13 -7.90 -50.88 -36.17
N ARG A 14 -6.78 -50.84 -35.41
CA ARG A 14 -5.33 -51.00 -35.82
C ARG A 14 -4.77 -50.05 -36.92
N ARG A 15 -3.60 -49.40 -36.81
CA ARG A 15 -2.25 -49.79 -36.28
C ARG A 15 -1.57 -48.51 -35.70
N ARG A 16 -0.94 -48.48 -34.51
CA ARG A 16 0.36 -49.05 -34.07
C ARG A 16 1.63 -48.52 -34.77
N SER A 17 2.31 -47.59 -34.08
CA SER A 17 3.76 -47.67 -33.70
C SER A 17 4.83 -47.40 -34.80
N PRO A 18 6.10 -47.03 -34.46
CA PRO A 18 6.79 -47.22 -33.17
C PRO A 18 7.45 -46.01 -32.50
N MET A 19 7.79 -46.21 -31.21
CA MET A 19 8.69 -45.36 -30.41
C MET A 19 10.15 -45.64 -30.77
N TRP A 20 11.02 -44.65 -30.62
CA TRP A 20 12.47 -44.89 -30.52
C TRP A 20 12.83 -45.41 -29.12
N LYS A 21 13.71 -46.41 -29.06
CA LYS A 21 14.39 -46.85 -27.84
C LYS A 21 15.79 -46.28 -27.83
N CYS A 22 16.25 -45.82 -26.68
CA CYS A 22 17.67 -45.90 -26.33
C CYS A 22 17.79 -46.39 -24.89
N SER A 23 18.55 -47.46 -24.66
CA SER A 23 18.64 -48.12 -23.36
C SER A 23 19.88 -49.01 -23.28
N LYS A 24 20.89 -48.61 -22.49
CA LYS A 24 21.88 -49.48 -21.83
C LYS A 24 22.93 -48.64 -21.09
N LEU A 25 22.84 -48.63 -19.76
CA LEU A 25 23.91 -49.12 -18.88
C LEU A 25 23.27 -49.57 -17.55
N MET A 26 23.95 -50.41 -16.77
CA MET A 26 23.37 -51.08 -15.58
C MET A 26 24.18 -50.79 -14.30
N PRO A 27 23.60 -51.00 -13.10
CA PRO A 27 24.06 -50.33 -11.89
C PRO A 27 25.05 -51.13 -11.03
N ALA A 28 25.93 -50.38 -10.36
CA ALA A 28 26.65 -50.72 -9.13
C ALA A 28 26.95 -49.37 -8.41
N MET A 29 27.19 -49.27 -7.09
CA MET A 29 27.40 -50.27 -6.05
C MET A 29 26.51 -49.99 -4.82
N ARG A 30 26.48 -50.93 -3.86
CA ARG A 30 25.97 -50.72 -2.49
C ARG A 30 27.13 -50.95 -1.50
N GLN A 31 26.95 -50.41 -0.28
CA GLN A 31 27.60 -50.77 1.00
C GLN A 31 28.97 -50.18 1.42
N ILE A 32 28.95 -49.69 2.68
CA ILE A 32 29.98 -49.70 3.74
C ILE A 32 31.17 -48.70 3.63
N LEU A 33 31.15 -47.68 4.49
CA LEU A 33 31.96 -47.66 5.72
C LEU A 33 31.28 -46.85 6.84
N PHE A 34 31.58 -47.15 8.11
CA PHE A 34 31.16 -46.42 9.33
C PHE A 34 32.11 -45.21 9.57
N PHE A 35 31.81 -44.16 10.37
CA PHE A 35 31.67 -44.20 11.84
C PHE A 35 31.18 -42.84 12.42
N MET A 36 30.57 -42.85 13.62
CA MET A 36 30.22 -41.70 14.53
C MET A 36 29.66 -40.40 13.92
N ILE A 37 28.48 -39.93 14.33
CA ILE A 37 28.18 -39.41 15.68
C ILE A 37 26.80 -39.90 16.16
N GLY A 38 26.65 -40.15 17.47
CA GLY A 38 25.45 -40.75 18.05
C GLY A 38 24.46 -39.75 18.64
N ILE A 39 23.17 -39.93 18.35
CA ILE A 39 22.05 -39.37 19.11
C ILE A 39 21.16 -40.54 19.55
N ARG A 40 20.86 -40.63 20.86
CA ARG A 40 19.88 -41.58 21.40
C ARG A 40 18.47 -41.14 21.02
N ILE A 41 17.74 -41.98 20.30
CA ILE A 41 16.27 -41.94 20.29
C ILE A 41 15.79 -42.84 21.42
N SER A 42 15.00 -42.30 22.35
CA SER A 42 14.31 -43.09 23.39
C SER A 42 12.80 -42.93 23.24
N GLU A 43 12.15 -43.96 22.73
CA GLU A 43 10.69 -44.01 22.63
C GLU A 43 10.04 -44.05 24.01
N ARG A 44 8.99 -43.24 24.23
CA ARG A 44 7.99 -43.45 25.29
C ARG A 44 6.72 -42.63 24.99
N MET A 45 5.72 -43.28 24.40
CA MET A 45 4.35 -42.74 24.37
C MET A 45 3.62 -43.05 25.69
N PRO A 46 2.77 -42.13 26.17
CA PRO A 46 1.60 -42.45 26.99
C PRO A 46 0.30 -42.27 26.19
N LYS A 47 -0.60 -43.28 26.25
CA LYS A 47 -2.01 -43.12 25.84
C LYS A 47 -2.85 -42.71 27.06
N ARG A 48 -3.67 -41.67 26.90
CA ARG A 48 -4.97 -41.34 27.54
C ARG A 48 -5.37 -39.97 26.96
N GLN A 49 -6.53 -39.73 26.35
CA GLN A 49 -7.90 -40.17 26.63
C GLN A 49 -8.41 -39.72 28.00
N ASN A 50 -9.20 -38.63 27.96
CA ASN A 50 -10.41 -38.42 28.74
C ASN A 50 -11.24 -37.35 28.03
N ASP A 51 -12.55 -37.51 28.04
CA ASP A 51 -13.50 -36.54 27.50
C ASP A 51 -13.61 -35.30 28.38
N PHE A 52 -14.03 -34.18 27.80
CA PHE A 52 -14.76 -33.15 28.54
C PHE A 52 -15.92 -32.63 27.67
N GLN A 53 -17.04 -32.37 28.32
CA GLN A 53 -18.35 -32.27 27.68
C GLN A 53 -18.62 -30.89 27.05
N LEU A 54 -19.49 -30.86 26.04
CA LEU A 54 -20.34 -29.69 25.84
C LEU A 54 -21.34 -29.61 26.99
N ASP A 55 -21.72 -28.40 27.42
CA ASP A 55 -23.15 -28.08 27.56
C ASP A 55 -23.40 -26.57 27.64
N GLU A 56 -24.69 -26.22 27.57
CA GLU A 56 -25.28 -24.90 27.36
C GLU A 56 -24.85 -23.79 28.34
N TRP A 57 -24.92 -22.52 27.89
CA TRP A 57 -25.57 -21.46 28.69
C TRP A 57 -26.27 -20.44 27.77
N VAL A 58 -27.56 -20.67 27.47
CA VAL A 58 -28.45 -19.67 26.85
C VAL A 58 -29.34 -19.06 27.93
N ARG A 59 -29.12 -17.78 28.31
CA ARG A 59 -30.14 -16.84 28.87
C ARG A 59 -29.56 -15.47 29.24
N SER A 60 -29.61 -14.53 28.30
CA SER A 60 -30.06 -13.14 28.55
C SER A 60 -30.03 -12.35 27.21
N GLY A 61 -31.09 -11.66 26.77
CA GLY A 61 -32.44 -11.54 27.35
C GLY A 61 -32.82 -10.12 27.75
N PHE A 62 -32.54 -9.13 26.90
CA PHE A 62 -33.17 -7.81 26.99
C PHE A 62 -33.83 -7.44 25.66
N ALA A 63 -35.08 -6.99 25.74
CA ALA A 63 -35.93 -6.70 24.58
C ALA A 63 -36.11 -5.20 24.34
N LEU A 64 -36.61 -4.85 23.16
CA LEU A 64 -36.73 -3.50 22.64
C LEU A 64 -37.83 -2.67 23.33
N THR A 65 -37.47 -1.49 23.87
CA THR A 65 -38.30 -0.27 23.83
C THR A 65 -37.35 0.94 23.79
N GLY A 66 -37.65 2.05 23.13
CA GLY A 66 -38.75 2.32 22.18
C GLY A 66 -38.54 3.69 21.52
N GLY A 67 -38.99 3.86 20.28
CA GLY A 67 -38.77 5.10 19.54
C GLY A 67 -39.66 6.26 20.00
N ARG A 68 -39.16 7.50 19.89
CA ARG A 68 -40.00 8.71 19.83
C ARG A 68 -39.53 9.61 18.69
N ARG A 69 -40.46 9.95 17.79
CA ARG A 69 -40.28 10.93 16.71
C ARG A 69 -41.13 12.16 17.05
N LEU A 70 -40.48 13.29 17.32
CA LEU A 70 -41.07 14.62 17.45
C LEU A 70 -40.02 15.66 17.01
N SER A 71 -40.33 16.81 16.40
CA SER A 71 -41.45 17.23 15.54
C SER A 71 -41.18 18.69 15.12
N ASP A 72 -41.42 19.02 13.85
CA ASP A 72 -41.59 20.38 13.27
C ASP A 72 -41.26 21.62 14.13
N ARG A 73 -40.31 22.46 13.66
CA ARG A 73 -40.47 23.92 13.77
C ARG A 73 -40.01 24.69 12.52
N ARG A 74 -41.02 25.10 11.75
CA ARG A 74 -40.99 26.08 10.63
C ARG A 74 -40.08 27.30 10.78
N VAL A 75 -39.23 27.48 9.76
CA VAL A 75 -39.11 28.66 8.88
C VAL A 75 -39.78 29.98 9.31
N ARG A 76 -39.01 31.09 9.29
CA ARG A 76 -39.43 32.42 8.80
C ARG A 76 -38.27 33.17 8.11
N PRO A 77 -38.48 33.80 6.93
CA PRO A 77 -37.51 34.70 6.29
C PRO A 77 -37.98 36.17 6.26
N ALA A 78 -37.03 37.13 6.31
CA ALA A 78 -37.16 38.57 5.99
C ALA A 78 -35.79 39.26 6.21
N SER A 79 -35.38 40.35 5.55
CA SER A 79 -35.86 41.03 4.32
C SER A 79 -34.79 42.00 3.76
N ILE A 80 -35.02 42.55 2.56
CA ILE A 80 -34.08 43.36 1.75
C ILE A 80 -34.04 44.85 2.14
N ALA A 81 -32.85 45.47 2.16
CA ALA A 81 -32.55 46.88 1.79
C ALA A 81 -31.00 47.15 1.87
N GLY A 82 -30.37 48.06 1.12
CA GLY A 82 -30.82 48.82 -0.07
C GLY A 82 -29.96 50.07 -0.38
N GLY A 83 -29.11 50.03 -1.43
CA GLY A 83 -28.43 51.20 -2.04
C GLY A 83 -27.25 51.83 -1.26
N ALA A 84 -26.54 52.87 -1.76
CA ALA A 84 -26.27 53.31 -3.15
C ALA A 84 -25.20 54.43 -3.19
N GLY A 85 -24.30 54.43 -4.21
CA GLY A 85 -23.36 55.53 -4.55
C GLY A 85 -22.08 55.66 -3.67
N GLY A 86 -21.02 56.36 -4.09
CA GLY A 86 -20.75 56.90 -5.44
C GLY A 86 -19.54 57.88 -5.54
N GLN A 87 -18.72 57.70 -6.59
CA GLN A 87 -17.81 58.68 -7.25
C GLN A 87 -16.62 59.33 -6.50
N ASN A 88 -15.40 59.09 -7.04
CA ASN A 88 -14.37 60.06 -7.54
C ASN A 88 -12.94 59.47 -7.39
N CYS A 89 -12.05 59.45 -8.41
CA CYS A 89 -11.39 60.54 -9.16
C CYS A 89 -10.37 61.35 -8.32
N ALA A 90 -9.12 61.61 -8.76
CA ALA A 90 -8.37 61.12 -9.91
C ALA A 90 -6.85 61.47 -9.86
N ARG A 91 -6.06 60.85 -10.75
CA ARG A 91 -4.78 61.31 -11.38
C ARG A 91 -3.47 61.46 -10.56
N LEU A 92 -2.39 61.01 -11.23
CA LEU A 92 -0.97 61.39 -11.05
C LEU A 92 -0.68 62.82 -11.53
N PRO A 93 0.48 63.38 -11.15
CA PRO A 93 1.42 63.95 -12.13
C PRO A 93 2.84 63.38 -12.01
N ALA A 94 3.77 63.84 -12.85
CA ALA A 94 5.15 63.36 -12.98
C ALA A 94 6.15 64.52 -13.24
N ILE A 95 7.38 64.18 -13.72
CA ILE A 95 8.41 65.04 -14.38
C ILE A 95 9.63 65.50 -13.53
N THR A 96 10.68 64.67 -13.59
CA THR A 96 12.05 64.93 -14.09
C THR A 96 12.79 66.27 -13.88
N ARG A 97 14.01 66.19 -13.29
CA ARG A 97 15.32 66.82 -13.73
C ARG A 97 16.46 66.10 -12.96
N ALA A 98 17.55 65.57 -13.57
CA ALA A 98 18.72 66.20 -14.22
C ALA A 98 19.72 66.83 -13.21
N LYS A 99 21.07 66.73 -13.33
CA LYS A 99 21.99 66.00 -14.25
C LYS A 99 23.45 66.06 -13.70
N PHE A 100 24.31 65.08 -14.02
CA PHE A 100 25.81 65.09 -13.81
C PHE A 100 26.25 65.12 -12.32
N LEU A 101 27.48 64.74 -11.90
CA LEU A 101 28.81 64.73 -12.55
C LEU A 101 29.51 63.34 -12.57
N SER A 102 30.69 63.26 -13.20
CA SER A 102 31.52 62.05 -13.33
C SER A 102 32.88 62.23 -12.65
N MET A 103 33.45 61.18 -12.05
CA MET A 103 34.91 61.00 -12.07
C MET A 103 35.42 59.56 -11.82
N LYS A 104 36.16 59.04 -12.81
CA LYS A 104 37.34 58.14 -12.72
C LYS A 104 37.22 56.83 -11.91
N THR A 105 36.90 55.75 -12.63
CA THR A 105 37.24 54.36 -12.24
C THR A 105 38.75 54.10 -12.30
N LEU A 106 39.26 53.30 -11.34
CA LEU A 106 40.55 52.61 -11.43
C LEU A 106 40.32 51.09 -11.41
N PHE A 107 40.90 50.41 -12.40
CA PHE A 107 41.07 48.95 -12.46
C PHE A 107 42.45 48.56 -11.89
N PRO A 108 42.80 47.27 -11.72
CA PRO A 108 41.97 46.09 -11.43
C PRO A 108 42.51 45.26 -10.24
N ILE A 109 41.71 44.36 -9.66
CA ILE A 109 42.24 43.12 -9.05
C ILE A 109 41.43 41.92 -9.57
N SER A 110 42.15 40.82 -9.82
CA SER A 110 41.65 39.52 -10.29
C SER A 110 40.49 38.97 -9.47
N GLY A 111 39.46 38.45 -10.14
CA GLY A 111 38.31 37.83 -9.49
C GLY A 111 38.54 36.37 -9.08
N LEU A 112 37.66 35.89 -8.20
CA LEU A 112 37.42 34.48 -7.91
C LEU A 112 35.92 34.33 -7.72
N SER A 113 35.25 33.66 -8.67
CA SER A 113 33.78 33.52 -8.65
C SER A 113 33.36 32.62 -7.49
N ALA A 114 32.71 33.22 -6.48
CA ALA A 114 32.09 32.49 -5.39
C ALA A 114 30.86 31.72 -5.88
N ILE A 115 31.09 30.56 -6.48
CA ILE A 115 30.04 29.57 -6.73
C ILE A 115 29.57 29.11 -5.35
N ALA A 116 28.39 29.58 -4.94
CA ALA A 116 27.70 29.15 -3.73
C ALA A 116 27.16 27.72 -3.92
N GLY A 117 28.07 26.76 -3.99
CA GLY A 117 27.73 25.35 -3.99
C GLY A 117 27.01 25.01 -2.70
N CYS A 118 25.75 24.60 -2.80
CA CYS A 118 25.00 24.05 -1.68
C CYS A 118 25.63 22.71 -1.28
N LEU A 119 26.66 22.79 -0.43
CA LEU A 119 27.28 21.64 0.19
C LEU A 119 26.27 21.06 1.18
N VAL A 120 25.38 20.20 0.69
CA VAL A 120 24.63 19.27 1.53
C VAL A 120 25.67 18.43 2.24
N ILE A 121 25.93 18.73 3.50
CA ILE A 121 26.84 17.95 4.34
C ILE A 121 26.14 16.60 4.55
N LEU A 122 26.49 15.65 3.69
CA LEU A 122 26.31 14.23 3.94
C LEU A 122 27.16 13.88 5.16
N SER A 123 26.55 14.07 6.33
CA SER A 123 27.02 13.48 7.57
C SER A 123 26.96 11.97 7.40
N LEU A 124 28.11 11.38 7.03
CA LEU A 124 28.41 9.96 7.18
C LEU A 124 28.52 9.64 8.68
N GLY A 125 27.42 9.84 9.41
CA GLY A 125 27.21 9.22 10.70
C GLY A 125 27.27 7.72 10.49
N ALA A 126 28.07 7.03 11.29
CA ALA A 126 28.30 5.60 11.14
C ALA A 126 26.95 4.86 11.15
N VAL A 127 26.58 4.28 10.02
CA VAL A 127 25.35 3.49 9.90
C VAL A 127 25.62 2.16 10.60
N ASN A 128 25.42 2.15 11.92
CA ASN A 128 25.17 0.91 12.67
C ASN A 128 23.85 0.35 12.16
N GLY A 129 23.91 -0.31 11.00
CA GLY A 129 22.77 -0.91 10.34
C GLY A 129 22.22 -2.02 11.21
N ALA A 130 21.12 -1.72 11.90
CA ALA A 130 20.45 -2.67 12.78
C ALA A 130 20.13 -3.94 12.01
N GLU A 131 20.65 -5.06 12.49
CA GLU A 131 20.47 -6.36 11.86
C GLU A 131 19.00 -6.79 11.94
N LEU A 132 18.50 -7.37 10.85
CA LEU A 132 17.18 -8.00 10.84
C LEU A 132 17.22 -9.28 11.66
N VAL A 133 16.50 -9.30 12.78
CA VAL A 133 16.41 -10.45 13.67
C VAL A 133 15.12 -11.23 13.43
N LYS A 134 15.15 -12.54 13.70
CA LYS A 134 13.99 -13.42 13.56
C LYS A 134 13.12 -13.43 14.82
N ALA A 135 11.84 -13.70 14.61
CA ALA A 135 10.84 -13.94 15.64
C ALA A 135 11.21 -15.15 16.52
N ARG A 136 10.88 -15.06 17.81
CA ARG A 136 11.20 -16.05 18.84
C ARG A 136 10.32 -17.29 18.79
N ASP A 137 9.18 -17.22 18.11
CA ASP A 137 8.22 -18.31 17.96
C ASP A 137 8.65 -19.38 16.93
N GLY A 138 9.68 -19.10 16.14
CA GLY A 138 10.17 -19.97 15.07
C GLY A 138 9.40 -19.86 13.75
N SER A 139 8.47 -18.91 13.62
CA SER A 139 7.72 -18.63 12.37
C SER A 139 8.61 -18.26 11.18
N GLY A 140 9.83 -17.80 11.46
CA GLY A 140 10.75 -17.28 10.45
C GLY A 140 10.54 -15.80 10.12
N VAL A 141 9.54 -15.14 10.72
CA VAL A 141 9.29 -13.70 10.57
C VAL A 141 10.53 -12.90 10.96
N TYR A 142 10.90 -11.91 10.17
CA TYR A 142 12.08 -11.06 10.41
C TYR A 142 11.70 -9.58 10.57
N GLY A 143 12.46 -8.86 11.39
CA GLY A 143 12.18 -7.48 11.77
C GLY A 143 13.25 -6.89 12.68
N TYR A 144 12.92 -5.83 13.42
CA TYR A 144 13.87 -5.06 14.23
C TYR A 144 13.54 -5.11 15.72
N LYS A 145 14.55 -4.90 16.57
CA LYS A 145 14.42 -4.90 18.04
C LYS A 145 15.07 -3.70 18.74
N ASP A 146 15.62 -2.77 17.97
CA ASP A 146 16.21 -1.50 18.42
C ASP A 146 15.33 -0.28 18.04
N THR A 147 14.14 -0.53 17.51
CA THR A 147 13.20 0.47 17.01
C THR A 147 12.33 1.10 18.11
N PRO A 148 11.75 2.29 17.87
CA PRO A 148 10.83 2.92 18.82
C PRO A 148 9.60 2.06 19.12
N ARG A 149 9.11 2.12 20.37
CA ARG A 149 7.83 1.54 20.79
C ARG A 149 6.66 2.40 20.29
N LEU A 150 5.68 1.77 19.66
CA LEU A 150 4.47 2.45 19.16
C LEU A 150 3.61 2.94 20.34
N PRO A 151 3.29 4.25 20.48
CA PRO A 151 2.58 4.79 21.64
C PRO A 151 1.19 4.22 21.94
N TRP A 152 0.56 3.49 21.02
CA TRP A 152 -0.78 2.91 21.14
C TRP A 152 -0.81 1.37 21.24
N CYS A 153 0.35 0.70 21.31
CA CYS A 153 0.39 -0.76 21.53
C CYS A 153 1.71 -1.21 22.19
N GLU A 154 1.82 -2.51 22.49
CA GLU A 154 3.00 -3.08 23.15
C GLU A 154 4.19 -3.40 22.20
N TRP A 155 4.05 -3.14 20.91
CA TRP A 155 5.02 -3.52 19.88
C TRP A 155 5.97 -2.39 19.52
N LEU A 156 7.18 -2.74 19.09
CA LEU A 156 8.08 -1.81 18.42
C LEU A 156 7.64 -1.64 16.96
N VAL A 157 8.07 -0.54 16.32
CA VAL A 157 7.96 -0.40 14.86
C VAL A 157 8.70 -1.57 14.21
N HIS A 158 8.03 -2.34 13.34
CA HIS A 158 8.62 -3.49 12.64
C HIS A 158 9.09 -4.62 13.57
N ASP A 159 8.44 -4.79 14.72
CA ASP A 159 8.74 -5.88 15.66
C ASP A 159 8.36 -7.27 15.07
N PRO A 160 9.29 -8.25 14.98
CA PRO A 160 9.02 -9.57 14.43
C PRO A 160 8.27 -10.51 15.38
N ASP A 161 8.27 -10.26 16.70
CA ASP A 161 7.50 -11.04 17.68
C ASP A 161 6.02 -10.59 17.74
N ARG A 162 5.65 -9.53 17.00
CA ARG A 162 4.25 -9.08 16.86
C ARG A 162 3.43 -10.18 16.18
N PRO A 163 2.22 -10.51 16.65
CA PRO A 163 1.39 -11.53 16.01
C PRO A 163 1.15 -11.24 14.53
N ALA A 164 1.56 -12.18 13.67
CA ALA A 164 1.30 -12.12 12.25
C ALA A 164 -0.19 -12.34 11.97
N PRO A 165 -0.86 -11.49 11.16
CA PRO A 165 -2.24 -11.68 10.78
C PRO A 165 -2.46 -13.03 10.09
N PRO A 166 -3.52 -13.78 10.45
CA PRO A 166 -3.73 -15.13 9.93
C PRO A 166 -3.93 -15.10 8.41
N LYS A 167 -3.32 -16.07 7.72
CA LYS A 167 -3.52 -16.27 6.28
C LYS A 167 -4.94 -16.80 6.04
N VAL A 168 -5.63 -16.19 5.07
CA VAL A 168 -6.97 -16.56 4.63
C VAL A 168 -6.96 -16.58 3.10
N ASP A 169 -7.33 -17.70 2.50
CA ASP A 169 -7.42 -17.79 1.03
C ASP A 169 -8.58 -16.89 0.54
N PRO A 170 -8.32 -15.88 -0.31
CA PRO A 170 -9.39 -15.07 -0.89
C PRO A 170 -10.16 -15.87 -1.95
N SER A 171 -11.34 -15.36 -2.32
CA SER A 171 -12.03 -15.82 -3.54
C SER A 171 -11.10 -15.76 -4.77
N PRO A 172 -11.31 -16.60 -5.80
CA PRO A 172 -10.52 -16.57 -7.04
C PRO A 172 -10.45 -15.18 -7.68
N VAL A 173 -9.42 -14.95 -8.49
CA VAL A 173 -9.24 -13.68 -9.24
C VAL A 173 -10.48 -13.37 -10.08
N ALA A 174 -11.12 -12.25 -9.78
CA ALA A 174 -12.29 -11.76 -10.50
C ALA A 174 -11.90 -11.10 -11.84
N ALA A 175 -12.91 -10.84 -12.68
CA ALA A 175 -12.75 -9.86 -13.75
C ALA A 175 -12.47 -8.46 -13.16
N PRO A 176 -11.82 -7.54 -13.91
CA PRO A 176 -11.51 -6.20 -13.41
C PRO A 176 -12.76 -5.47 -12.89
N ALA A 177 -12.61 -4.73 -11.79
CA ALA A 177 -13.76 -4.09 -11.15
C ALA A 177 -14.37 -3.00 -12.05
N PRO A 178 -15.71 -2.93 -12.20
CA PRO A 178 -16.34 -1.94 -13.07
C PRO A 178 -16.16 -0.52 -12.52
N VAL A 179 -15.59 0.37 -13.34
CA VAL A 179 -15.40 1.79 -13.00
C VAL A 179 -16.76 2.48 -12.76
N PRO A 180 -17.00 3.10 -11.59
CA PRO A 180 -18.19 3.90 -11.36
C PRO A 180 -18.25 5.15 -12.25
N LYS A 181 -19.46 5.53 -12.70
CA LYS A 181 -19.65 6.63 -13.67
C LYS A 181 -19.27 8.03 -13.16
N ASP A 182 -19.07 8.17 -11.86
CA ASP A 182 -18.66 9.39 -11.16
C ASP A 182 -17.19 9.33 -10.68
N ALA A 183 -16.44 8.29 -11.04
CA ALA A 183 -15.03 8.15 -10.72
C ALA A 183 -14.14 8.87 -11.74
N VAL A 184 -13.08 9.52 -11.24
CA VAL A 184 -11.94 9.95 -12.05
C VAL A 184 -11.10 8.70 -12.36
N VAL A 185 -11.03 8.32 -13.64
CA VAL A 185 -10.12 7.27 -14.11
C VAL A 185 -8.69 7.79 -14.04
N LEU A 186 -7.88 7.23 -13.15
CA LEU A 186 -6.46 7.58 -13.02
C LEU A 186 -5.61 6.76 -14.00
N PHE A 187 -5.93 5.50 -14.26
CA PHE A 187 -5.28 4.68 -15.28
C PHE A 187 -6.15 3.49 -15.73
N ASP A 188 -6.37 3.37 -17.04
CA ASP A 188 -7.17 2.30 -17.66
C ASP A 188 -6.43 1.50 -18.75
N GLY A 189 -5.11 1.69 -18.86
CA GLY A 189 -4.28 1.08 -19.89
C GLY A 189 -3.95 1.97 -21.09
N ARG A 190 -4.59 3.14 -21.23
CA ARG A 190 -4.36 4.03 -22.40
C ARG A 190 -3.20 5.00 -22.22
N ASP A 191 -3.24 5.85 -21.20
CA ASP A 191 -2.25 6.91 -20.98
C ASP A 191 -2.12 7.29 -19.49
N LEU A 192 -1.15 8.17 -19.20
CA LEU A 192 -0.83 8.67 -17.85
C LEU A 192 -1.20 10.14 -17.66
N SER A 193 -2.22 10.65 -18.36
CA SER A 193 -2.63 12.06 -18.31
C SER A 193 -2.92 12.56 -16.90
N GLN A 194 -3.51 11.75 -16.02
CA GLN A 194 -3.78 12.10 -14.62
C GLN A 194 -2.54 12.16 -13.71
N TRP A 195 -1.38 11.74 -14.21
CA TRP A 195 -0.14 11.63 -13.43
C TRP A 195 0.91 12.65 -13.88
N LYS A 196 1.76 13.06 -12.95
CA LYS A 196 2.98 13.82 -13.24
C LYS A 196 3.96 12.92 -14.02
N PRO A 197 4.82 13.47 -14.90
CA PRO A 197 5.72 12.66 -15.73
C PRO A 197 6.60 11.68 -14.94
N SER A 198 6.80 10.48 -15.49
CA SER A 198 7.51 9.37 -14.86
C SER A 198 8.26 8.54 -15.91
N SER A 199 9.30 7.80 -15.51
CA SER A 199 10.00 6.82 -16.37
C SER A 199 9.35 5.43 -16.38
N TRP A 200 8.36 5.21 -15.51
CA TRP A 200 7.54 3.99 -15.47
C TRP A 200 6.89 3.72 -16.83
N GLU A 201 6.72 2.46 -17.17
CA GLU A 201 6.41 2.05 -18.56
C GLU A 201 4.96 1.61 -18.71
N VAL A 202 4.26 2.10 -19.73
CA VAL A 202 2.98 1.53 -20.14
C VAL A 202 3.24 0.50 -21.24
N ARG A 203 2.93 -0.76 -20.97
CA ARG A 203 3.11 -1.89 -21.90
C ARG A 203 1.92 -2.84 -21.79
N ASP A 204 1.36 -3.24 -22.93
CA ASP A 204 0.22 -4.17 -23.04
C ASP A 204 -1.01 -3.74 -22.19
N GLY A 205 -1.23 -2.44 -22.04
CA GLY A 205 -2.30 -1.87 -21.21
C GLY A 205 -2.04 -1.92 -19.70
N LEU A 206 -0.84 -2.28 -19.27
CA LEU A 206 -0.40 -2.31 -17.87
C LEU A 206 0.64 -1.22 -17.61
N TRP A 207 0.61 -0.62 -16.42
CA TRP A 207 1.64 0.33 -15.99
C TRP A 207 2.64 -0.37 -15.08
N ILE A 208 3.90 -0.46 -15.53
CA ILE A 208 4.96 -1.25 -14.89
C ILE A 208 5.86 -0.34 -14.05
N ALA A 209 5.97 -0.66 -12.76
CA ALA A 209 6.81 0.05 -11.81
C ALA A 209 8.30 0.01 -12.19
N LYS A 210 9.02 1.08 -11.85
CA LYS A 210 10.49 1.15 -11.90
C LYS A 210 11.01 1.75 -10.61
N GLY A 211 11.99 1.07 -10.00
CA GLY A 211 12.55 1.43 -8.70
C GLY A 211 13.18 2.82 -8.66
N GLY A 212 13.07 3.48 -7.52
CA GLY A 212 13.61 4.82 -7.30
C GLY A 212 12.81 5.95 -7.95
N GLN A 213 11.61 5.66 -8.47
CA GLN A 213 10.62 6.68 -8.84
C GLN A 213 9.26 6.36 -8.25
N SER A 214 8.56 7.43 -7.84
CA SER A 214 7.23 7.33 -7.23
C SER A 214 6.28 8.31 -7.94
N PRO A 215 5.57 7.90 -9.01
CA PRO A 215 4.67 8.78 -9.74
C PRO A 215 3.50 9.25 -8.87
N ALA A 216 3.20 10.54 -8.97
CA ALA A 216 2.15 11.22 -8.21
C ALA A 216 1.05 11.76 -9.13
N THR A 217 -0.21 11.76 -8.67
CA THR A 217 -1.31 12.40 -9.38
C THR A 217 -1.07 13.90 -9.59
N ARG A 218 -1.68 14.46 -10.64
CA ARG A 218 -1.71 15.91 -10.87
C ARG A 218 -2.59 16.62 -9.86
N GLU A 219 -3.77 16.07 -9.62
CA GLU A 219 -4.74 16.56 -8.65
C GLU A 219 -4.45 16.07 -7.23
N GLU A 220 -5.04 16.76 -6.26
CA GLU A 220 -4.95 16.49 -4.82
C GLU A 220 -6.37 16.30 -4.24
N PHE A 221 -6.57 15.20 -3.53
CA PHE A 221 -7.89 14.73 -3.10
C PHE A 221 -8.09 14.95 -1.60
N GLY A 222 -9.34 15.17 -1.15
CA GLY A 222 -9.71 15.22 0.28
C GLY A 222 -9.89 13.80 0.84
N SER A 223 -11.05 13.54 1.44
CA SER A 223 -11.54 12.17 1.61
C SER A 223 -11.92 11.55 0.25
N PHE A 224 -11.75 10.24 0.08
CA PHE A 224 -12.01 9.55 -1.19
C PHE A 224 -12.29 8.05 -1.04
N GLN A 225 -12.88 7.45 -2.06
CA GLN A 225 -12.76 6.02 -2.36
C GLN A 225 -11.78 5.84 -3.53
N LEU A 226 -10.77 5.00 -3.36
CA LEU A 226 -9.76 4.64 -4.35
C LEU A 226 -9.84 3.14 -4.63
N HIS A 227 -9.79 2.77 -5.90
CA HIS A 227 -9.59 1.39 -6.35
C HIS A 227 -8.32 1.31 -7.21
N LEU A 228 -7.58 0.21 -7.06
CA LEU A 228 -6.49 -0.16 -7.96
C LEU A 228 -6.30 -1.68 -7.99
N GLU A 229 -5.85 -2.18 -9.14
CA GLU A 229 -5.43 -3.56 -9.30
C GLU A 229 -3.92 -3.63 -9.54
N TRP A 230 -3.24 -4.52 -8.82
CA TRP A 230 -1.79 -4.70 -8.90
C TRP A 230 -1.39 -6.17 -8.99
N ARG A 231 -0.19 -6.44 -9.52
CA ARG A 231 0.38 -7.77 -9.66
C ARG A 231 1.91 -7.73 -9.60
N ALA A 232 2.50 -8.44 -8.65
CA ALA A 232 3.93 -8.76 -8.69
C ALA A 232 4.21 -9.83 -9.78
N PRO A 233 5.36 -9.77 -10.49
CA PRO A 233 5.77 -10.83 -11.42
C PRO A 233 5.99 -12.17 -10.71
N ALA A 234 5.69 -13.27 -11.38
CA ALA A 234 5.78 -14.63 -10.82
C ALA A 234 7.23 -15.13 -10.66
N ASP A 235 8.14 -14.50 -11.40
CA ASP A 235 9.50 -14.92 -11.73
C ASP A 235 10.56 -13.94 -11.21
N PHE A 236 10.26 -13.20 -10.14
CA PHE A 236 11.19 -12.22 -9.55
C PHE A 236 12.41 -12.87 -8.90
N ASP A 237 13.58 -12.59 -9.49
CA ASP A 237 14.91 -13.07 -9.11
C ASP A 237 15.72 -12.10 -8.23
N GLY A 238 15.20 -10.87 -8.03
CA GLY A 238 15.76 -9.88 -7.12
C GLY A 238 15.67 -10.25 -5.63
N PRO A 239 16.24 -9.42 -4.74
CA PRO A 239 16.35 -9.74 -3.33
C PRO A 239 14.97 -9.83 -2.66
N TRP A 240 14.86 -10.64 -1.60
CA TRP A 240 13.58 -10.87 -0.90
C TRP A 240 12.92 -9.57 -0.43
N HIS A 241 13.71 -8.55 -0.04
CA HIS A 241 13.19 -7.27 0.45
C HIS A 241 12.59 -6.38 -0.65
N ASP A 242 12.82 -6.70 -1.92
CA ASP A 242 12.13 -6.07 -3.03
C ASP A 242 10.90 -6.86 -3.49
N ARG A 243 10.64 -8.09 -3.03
CA ARG A 243 9.58 -8.96 -3.59
C ARG A 243 8.19 -8.34 -3.47
N GLY A 244 7.66 -7.91 -4.62
CA GLY A 244 6.43 -7.13 -4.72
C GLY A 244 6.50 -5.71 -4.12
N ASN A 245 7.63 -5.31 -3.51
CA ASN A 245 7.75 -4.13 -2.66
C ASN A 245 7.47 -2.84 -3.42
N ASN A 246 6.29 -2.29 -3.20
CA ASN A 246 5.76 -1.04 -3.75
C ASN A 246 4.82 -0.44 -2.68
N GLY A 247 4.34 0.78 -2.87
CA GLY A 247 3.43 1.43 -1.92
C GLY A 247 2.34 2.25 -2.58
N VAL A 248 1.24 2.49 -1.86
CA VAL A 248 0.17 3.41 -2.25
C VAL A 248 0.05 4.47 -1.15
N LEU A 249 0.69 5.62 -1.35
CA LEU A 249 0.72 6.70 -0.37
C LEU A 249 -0.51 7.59 -0.56
N LEU A 250 -1.46 7.45 0.35
CA LEU A 250 -2.63 8.32 0.46
C LEU A 250 -2.14 9.71 0.91
N HIS A 251 -2.61 10.77 0.23
CA HIS A 251 -2.09 12.16 0.34
C HIS A 251 -0.57 12.32 0.09
N GLY A 252 0.12 11.30 -0.44
CA GLY A 252 1.58 11.27 -0.48
C GLY A 252 2.24 11.26 0.91
N LEU A 253 1.54 10.69 1.91
CA LEU A 253 1.92 10.69 3.32
C LEU A 253 1.66 9.36 4.03
N TYR A 254 0.59 8.63 3.67
CA TYR A 254 0.10 7.48 4.43
C TYR A 254 0.13 6.24 3.55
N GLU A 255 1.18 5.44 3.68
CA GLU A 255 1.44 4.28 2.83
C GLU A 255 0.59 3.06 3.21
N ILE A 256 -0.18 2.58 2.24
CA ILE A 256 -0.72 1.23 2.20
C ILE A 256 0.27 0.36 1.42
N GLN A 257 0.80 -0.66 2.09
CA GLN A 257 1.94 -1.43 1.58
C GLN A 257 1.56 -2.46 0.51
N ILE A 258 2.37 -2.59 -0.53
CA ILE A 258 2.35 -3.70 -1.49
C ILE A 258 3.61 -4.55 -1.27
N PHE A 259 3.45 -5.86 -1.08
CA PHE A 259 4.55 -6.79 -0.81
C PHE A 259 4.13 -8.23 -1.13
N ASP A 260 5.09 -9.13 -1.38
CA ASP A 260 4.85 -10.58 -1.47
C ASP A 260 4.69 -11.22 -0.09
N SER A 261 3.60 -10.89 0.60
CA SER A 261 3.23 -11.53 1.86
C SER A 261 2.57 -12.91 1.67
N PHE A 262 2.55 -13.44 0.44
CA PHE A 262 2.23 -14.85 0.22
C PHE A 262 3.45 -15.72 0.56
N ASN A 263 4.63 -15.41 -0.02
CA ASN A 263 5.86 -16.15 0.24
C ASN A 263 6.65 -15.64 1.46
N GLU A 264 6.85 -14.32 1.56
CA GLU A 264 7.93 -13.75 2.39
C GLU A 264 7.44 -13.37 3.81
N PRO A 265 8.09 -13.87 4.88
CA PRO A 265 7.65 -13.65 6.26
C PRO A 265 8.15 -12.30 6.83
N LEU A 266 7.60 -11.21 6.31
CA LEU A 266 7.92 -9.83 6.73
C LEU A 266 7.29 -9.47 8.09
N TYR A 267 7.92 -8.54 8.83
CA TYR A 267 7.37 -7.96 10.05
C TYR A 267 5.92 -7.46 9.84
N PRO A 268 4.97 -7.72 10.76
CA PRO A 268 3.54 -7.60 10.43
C PRO A 268 3.06 -6.21 10.01
N ASP A 269 3.65 -5.13 10.55
CA ASP A 269 3.25 -3.75 10.22
C ASP A 269 3.91 -3.20 8.94
N GLY A 270 4.67 -4.04 8.23
CA GLY A 270 5.12 -3.80 6.86
C GLY A 270 4.72 -4.90 5.89
N GLN A 271 3.87 -5.86 6.27
CA GLN A 271 3.34 -6.82 5.32
C GLN A 271 2.32 -6.15 4.36
N CYS A 272 1.94 -6.84 3.28
CA CYS A 272 0.97 -6.33 2.31
C CYS A 272 -0.34 -5.89 2.97
N ALA A 273 -0.92 -4.80 2.46
CA ALA A 273 -2.09 -4.10 3.00
C ALA A 273 -1.94 -3.55 4.43
N ALA A 274 -0.75 -3.55 5.04
CA ALA A 274 -0.52 -2.80 6.29
C ALA A 274 -0.59 -1.28 6.05
N VAL A 275 -1.02 -0.54 7.07
CA VAL A 275 -0.67 0.89 7.21
C VAL A 275 0.78 0.92 7.69
N TYR A 276 1.69 1.24 6.77
CA TYR A 276 3.11 0.90 6.91
C TYR A 276 3.75 1.50 8.18
N ALA A 277 4.49 0.68 8.92
CA ALA A 277 5.11 1.01 10.21
C ALA A 277 4.12 1.29 11.37
N GLN A 278 2.81 1.01 11.20
CA GLN A 278 1.78 1.33 12.20
C GLN A 278 0.91 0.12 12.53
N THR A 279 0.16 -0.38 11.54
CA THR A 279 -0.93 -1.34 11.75
C THR A 279 -0.96 -2.42 10.65
N PRO A 280 -0.72 -3.70 11.01
CA PRO A 280 -0.95 -4.85 10.13
C PRO A 280 -2.43 -4.92 9.69
N PRO A 281 -2.75 -5.53 8.54
CA PRO A 281 -4.13 -5.84 8.21
C PRO A 281 -4.72 -6.86 9.20
N LEU A 282 -6.05 -6.93 9.31
CA LEU A 282 -6.75 -7.90 10.16
C LEU A 282 -6.49 -9.37 9.76
N VAL A 283 -6.25 -9.61 8.47
CA VAL A 283 -5.95 -10.92 7.86
C VAL A 283 -4.96 -10.74 6.71
N ASN A 284 -4.19 -11.78 6.38
CA ASN A 284 -3.36 -11.80 5.18
C ASN A 284 -4.08 -12.58 4.07
N VAL A 285 -4.52 -11.87 3.03
CA VAL A 285 -5.28 -12.41 1.88
C VAL A 285 -4.53 -12.23 0.56
N THR A 286 -3.20 -12.14 0.64
CA THR A 286 -2.31 -11.95 -0.52
C THR A 286 -2.29 -13.20 -1.39
N ARG A 287 -2.71 -13.11 -2.66
CA ARG A 287 -2.55 -14.21 -3.65
C ARG A 287 -1.08 -14.41 -4.03
N PRO A 288 -0.68 -15.56 -4.63
CA PRO A 288 0.68 -15.75 -5.13
C PRO A 288 1.13 -14.68 -6.15
N PRO A 289 2.44 -14.40 -6.27
CA PRO A 289 2.97 -13.63 -7.39
C PRO A 289 2.56 -14.20 -8.76
N GLY A 290 2.31 -13.32 -9.73
CA GLY A 290 1.69 -13.67 -11.00
C GLY A 290 0.17 -13.53 -11.05
N GLU A 291 -0.51 -13.55 -9.89
CA GLU A 291 -1.96 -13.29 -9.80
C GLU A 291 -2.28 -11.81 -9.57
N TRP A 292 -3.47 -11.40 -9.99
CA TRP A 292 -3.96 -10.04 -9.76
C TRP A 292 -4.54 -9.89 -8.35
N GLN A 293 -4.28 -8.73 -7.76
CA GLN A 293 -4.67 -8.33 -6.41
C GLN A 293 -5.53 -7.08 -6.55
N THR A 294 -6.59 -6.94 -5.76
CA THR A 294 -7.43 -5.72 -5.73
C THR A 294 -7.29 -5.02 -4.38
N PHE A 295 -7.10 -3.70 -4.40
CA PHE A 295 -7.22 -2.85 -3.22
C PHE A 295 -8.40 -1.90 -3.41
N ASP A 296 -9.36 -1.94 -2.48
CA ASP A 296 -10.51 -1.04 -2.40
C ASP A 296 -10.39 -0.25 -1.09
N ILE A 297 -9.99 1.02 -1.19
CA ILE A 297 -9.60 1.87 -0.06
C ILE A 297 -10.59 3.03 0.07
N VAL A 298 -11.26 3.14 1.22
CA VAL A 298 -11.99 4.34 1.63
C VAL A 298 -11.14 5.10 2.64
N PHE A 299 -10.75 6.32 2.29
CA PHE A 299 -9.90 7.19 3.09
C PHE A 299 -10.66 8.43 3.57
N THR A 300 -10.63 8.68 4.87
CA THR A 300 -11.09 9.93 5.48
C THR A 300 -9.88 10.83 5.74
N ALA A 301 -9.90 12.05 5.21
CA ALA A 301 -8.80 13.00 5.36
C ALA A 301 -8.66 13.51 6.81
N PRO A 302 -7.41 13.80 7.26
CA PRO A 302 -7.18 14.42 8.56
C PRO A 302 -7.62 15.89 8.52
N LYS A 303 -8.15 16.38 9.64
CA LYS A 303 -8.61 17.78 9.78
C LYS A 303 -7.77 18.52 10.81
N PHE A 304 -7.39 19.75 10.47
CA PHE A 304 -6.54 20.62 11.29
C PHE A 304 -7.24 21.94 11.60
N ASP A 305 -7.01 22.45 12.80
CA ASP A 305 -7.37 23.80 13.26
C ASP A 305 -6.06 24.56 13.54
N GLY A 306 -5.59 25.30 12.53
CA GLY A 306 -4.24 25.89 12.53
C GLY A 306 -3.16 24.82 12.73
N GLU A 307 -2.46 24.90 13.87
CA GLU A 307 -1.40 23.95 14.23
C GLU A 307 -1.93 22.60 14.78
N LYS A 308 -3.20 22.56 15.21
CA LYS A 308 -3.77 21.45 15.99
C LYS A 308 -4.46 20.42 15.10
N LEU A 309 -4.12 19.14 15.24
CA LEU A 309 -4.93 18.06 14.70
C LEU A 309 -6.27 17.99 15.46
N VAL A 310 -7.39 18.08 14.75
CA VAL A 310 -8.75 17.99 15.33
C VAL A 310 -9.51 16.72 14.94
N ALA A 311 -9.12 16.08 13.83
CA ALA A 311 -9.46 14.69 13.53
C ALA A 311 -8.29 14.00 12.80
N PRO A 312 -7.86 12.79 13.19
CA PRO A 312 -6.87 12.03 12.42
C PRO A 312 -7.48 11.50 11.12
N ALA A 313 -6.61 11.03 10.22
CA ALA A 313 -7.03 10.30 9.03
C ALA A 313 -7.45 8.87 9.38
N TYR A 314 -8.35 8.29 8.58
CA TYR A 314 -8.84 6.92 8.75
C TYR A 314 -8.84 6.15 7.44
N VAL A 315 -8.60 4.84 7.52
CA VAL A 315 -8.62 3.89 6.40
C VAL A 315 -9.62 2.77 6.69
N THR A 316 -10.60 2.60 5.82
CA THR A 316 -11.34 1.33 5.68
C THR A 316 -10.88 0.70 4.36
N MET A 317 -10.43 -0.54 4.39
CA MET A 317 -9.80 -1.18 3.23
C MET A 317 -10.26 -2.62 3.07
N PHE A 318 -10.54 -2.99 1.82
CA PHE A 318 -10.66 -4.38 1.39
C PHE A 318 -9.47 -4.73 0.50
N HIS A 319 -8.91 -5.92 0.72
CA HIS A 319 -7.91 -6.53 -0.15
C HIS A 319 -8.54 -7.80 -0.70
N ASN A 320 -8.60 -7.95 -2.03
CA ASN A 320 -9.21 -9.10 -2.70
C ASN A 320 -10.68 -9.35 -2.29
N GLY A 321 -11.41 -8.29 -1.93
CA GLY A 321 -12.79 -8.32 -1.44
C GLY A 321 -12.96 -8.63 0.05
N VAL A 322 -11.88 -8.93 0.79
CA VAL A 322 -11.91 -9.21 2.23
C VAL A 322 -11.53 -7.96 3.02
N LEU A 323 -12.29 -7.63 4.07
CA LEU A 323 -12.06 -6.47 4.93
C LEU A 323 -10.75 -6.65 5.72
N VAL A 324 -9.74 -5.83 5.43
CA VAL A 324 -8.41 -5.86 6.06
C VAL A 324 -8.16 -4.68 6.99
N HIS A 325 -8.84 -3.55 6.81
CA HIS A 325 -8.89 -2.45 7.80
C HIS A 325 -10.32 -1.98 7.95
N ASN A 326 -10.79 -1.78 9.19
CA ASN A 326 -12.13 -1.30 9.49
C ASN A 326 -12.03 0.02 10.27
N HIS A 327 -12.17 1.15 9.57
CA HIS A 327 -12.01 2.50 10.12
C HIS A 327 -10.73 2.64 10.97
N GLN A 328 -9.62 2.10 10.45
CA GLN A 328 -8.32 2.12 11.12
C GLN A 328 -7.77 3.54 11.14
N GLN A 329 -7.46 4.04 12.34
CA GLN A 329 -6.79 5.33 12.50
C GLN A 329 -5.36 5.27 11.93
N VAL A 330 -4.98 6.30 11.19
CA VAL A 330 -3.58 6.58 10.85
C VAL A 330 -3.02 7.55 11.89
N TYR A 331 -1.80 7.31 12.38
CA TYR A 331 -1.20 8.07 13.48
C TYR A 331 -0.28 9.21 13.02
N GLY A 332 0.00 9.28 11.72
CA GLY A 332 0.81 10.31 11.08
C GLY A 332 1.42 9.79 9.78
N ALA A 333 2.33 10.57 9.17
CA ALA A 333 3.04 10.13 7.98
C ALA A 333 3.80 8.82 8.24
N THR A 334 3.74 7.87 7.29
CA THR A 334 4.44 6.58 7.39
C THR A 334 5.95 6.76 7.17
N GLY A 335 6.74 5.86 7.75
CA GLY A 335 8.20 5.90 7.61
C GLY A 335 8.88 4.70 8.24
N HIS A 336 9.91 4.17 7.56
CA HIS A 336 10.64 2.99 8.01
C HIS A 336 11.34 3.22 9.36
N ARG A 337 11.10 2.34 10.33
CA ARG A 337 11.77 2.32 11.66
C ARG A 337 11.61 3.58 12.53
N VAL A 338 10.68 4.48 12.19
CA VAL A 338 10.42 5.73 12.94
C VAL A 338 8.98 5.80 13.45
N LEU A 339 8.72 6.65 14.44
CA LEU A 339 7.34 6.95 14.86
C LEU A 339 6.68 7.87 13.83
N PRO A 340 5.40 7.62 13.47
CA PRO A 340 4.66 8.49 12.59
C PRO A 340 4.20 9.75 13.33
N HIS A 341 4.19 10.87 12.60
CA HIS A 341 3.73 12.15 13.13
C HIS A 341 2.95 12.93 12.07
N TYR A 342 1.95 13.71 12.49
CA TYR A 342 1.26 14.68 11.62
C TYR A 342 2.09 15.96 11.44
N ASN A 343 3.32 15.79 10.93
CA ASN A 343 4.28 16.87 10.68
C ASN A 343 3.90 17.79 9.51
N ARG A 344 3.08 17.29 8.57
CA ARG A 344 2.56 18.02 7.41
C ARG A 344 1.04 18.18 7.57
N LYS A 345 0.59 19.43 7.65
CA LYS A 345 -0.81 19.82 7.91
C LYS A 345 -1.63 19.82 6.62
N VAL A 346 -1.84 18.62 6.10
CA VAL A 346 -2.32 18.37 4.74
C VAL A 346 -3.67 17.67 4.82
N SER A 347 -4.74 18.41 4.53
CA SER A 347 -6.11 17.87 4.43
C SER A 347 -6.52 17.55 2.99
N LYS A 348 -5.70 17.88 2.00
CA LYS A 348 -5.78 17.36 0.62
C LYS A 348 -4.38 17.06 0.10
N GLY A 349 -4.20 15.93 -0.59
CA GLY A 349 -2.90 15.57 -1.18
C GLY A 349 -3.05 14.59 -2.35
N PRO A 350 -1.97 14.36 -3.13
CA PRO A 350 -2.01 13.46 -4.28
C PRO A 350 -2.10 11.99 -3.84
N ILE A 351 -2.43 11.10 -4.77
CA ILE A 351 -2.05 9.69 -4.64
C ILE A 351 -0.65 9.55 -5.22
N ILE A 352 0.23 8.81 -4.53
CA ILE A 352 1.56 8.45 -5.04
C ILE A 352 1.68 6.93 -5.02
N LEU A 353 2.10 6.34 -6.13
CA LEU A 353 2.57 4.95 -6.16
C LEU A 353 4.07 4.95 -5.89
N ALA A 354 4.57 4.22 -4.91
CA ALA A 354 6.01 4.10 -4.62
C ALA A 354 6.59 2.85 -5.27
N GLY A 355 7.73 3.01 -5.96
CA GLY A 355 8.44 1.91 -6.63
C GLY A 355 9.79 1.60 -5.98
N HIS A 356 9.95 0.37 -5.48
CA HIS A 356 11.24 -0.21 -5.11
C HIS A 356 11.72 -1.17 -6.22
N GLY A 357 12.60 -2.14 -5.93
CA GLY A 357 13.28 -2.92 -6.96
C GLY A 357 12.39 -3.86 -7.80
N CYS A 358 11.14 -4.10 -7.42
CA CYS A 358 10.25 -5.04 -8.12
C CYS A 358 9.28 -4.34 -9.09
N PRO A 359 9.25 -4.75 -10.39
CA PRO A 359 8.39 -4.17 -11.41
C PRO A 359 6.95 -4.69 -11.30
N VAL A 360 6.25 -4.30 -10.24
CA VAL A 360 4.80 -4.54 -10.09
C VAL A 360 4.05 -3.90 -11.25
N ALA A 361 3.12 -4.66 -11.83
CA ALA A 361 2.22 -4.19 -12.87
C ALA A 361 0.91 -3.68 -12.22
N PHE A 362 0.48 -2.49 -12.60
CA PHE A 362 -0.78 -1.87 -12.20
C PHE A 362 -1.77 -1.80 -13.38
N ARG A 363 -3.06 -1.86 -13.06
CA ARG A 363 -4.19 -1.59 -13.99
C ARG A 363 -5.40 -1.05 -13.21
N ASN A 364 -6.42 -0.60 -13.94
CA ASN A 364 -7.73 -0.24 -13.41
C ASN A 364 -7.68 0.65 -12.15
N ILE A 365 -7.00 1.80 -12.25
CA ILE A 365 -6.90 2.74 -11.14
C ILE A 365 -7.96 3.82 -11.31
N TRP A 366 -8.85 3.99 -10.33
CA TRP A 366 -9.87 5.04 -10.33
C TRP A 366 -10.16 5.56 -8.92
N ILE A 367 -10.56 6.83 -8.82
CA ILE A 367 -10.81 7.51 -7.55
C ILE A 367 -12.12 8.30 -7.59
N ARG A 368 -12.88 8.24 -6.49
CA ARG A 368 -14.12 8.99 -6.27
C ARG A 368 -13.90 9.91 -5.06
N PRO A 369 -13.82 11.24 -5.25
CA PRO A 369 -13.83 12.18 -4.15
C PRO A 369 -15.09 11.99 -3.29
N LEU A 370 -14.95 12.08 -1.97
CA LEU A 370 -16.06 12.04 -1.02
C LEU A 370 -16.27 13.43 -0.40
N ALA A 371 -17.44 13.67 0.17
CA ALA A 371 -17.67 14.86 0.97
C ALA A 371 -16.96 14.73 2.33
N ASP A 372 -16.28 15.81 2.75
CA ASP A 372 -15.51 15.89 4.00
C ASP A 372 -16.38 16.31 5.21
#